data_AF-A0A8S3G8T3-F1
#
_entry.id   AF-A0A8S3G8T3-F1
#
_cell.length_a   1.000
_cell.length_b   1.000
_cell.length_c   1.000
_cell.angle_alpha   90.00
_cell.angle_beta   90.00
_cell.angle_gamma   90.00
#
_symmetry.space_group_name_H-M   'P 1'
#
loop_
_entity.id
_entity.type
_entity.pdbx_description
1 polymer ?
#
loop_
_entity_poly.entity_id
_entity_poly.type
_entity_poly.pdbx_seq_one_letter_code
_entity_poly.pdbx_strand_id
1 'polypeptide(L)'
;LQIVLNSILRAMLPLLHIALLVLFVITIYAIIGLELFCGKMHMTCYYNGTSLMPRLDEIRPCGEKGRKCPEGQECKDIGWEGPWFGIINFDNFGLAMLTVFQCITMEGWTSILYR
;
A
#
# COMPACT_ATOMS: atom_id res chain seq x y z
N LEU A 1 -39.17 -2.43 8.88
CA LEU A 1 -37.73 -2.81 8.84
C LEU A 1 -37.47 -4.06 8.00
N GLN A 2 -38.21 -5.17 8.19
CA GLN A 2 -38.02 -6.42 7.43
C GLN A 2 -38.18 -6.24 5.91
N ILE A 3 -39.13 -5.42 5.46
CA ILE A 3 -39.32 -5.09 4.04
C ILE A 3 -38.06 -4.45 3.45
N VAL A 4 -37.45 -3.52 4.18
CA VAL A 4 -36.24 -2.81 3.75
C VAL A 4 -35.04 -3.76 3.64
N LEU A 5 -34.83 -4.64 4.62
CA LEU A 5 -33.75 -5.63 4.58
C LEU A 5 -33.90 -6.58 3.39
N ASN A 6 -35.12 -7.05 3.12
CA ASN A 6 -35.41 -7.97 2.02
C ASN A 6 -35.24 -7.29 0.66
N SER A 7 -35.54 -5.99 0.56
CA SER A 7 -35.25 -5.17 -0.63
C SER A 7 -33.75 -5.02 -0.88
N ILE A 8 -32.93 -4.79 0.17
CA ILE A 8 -31.47 -4.69 0.04
C ILE A 8 -30.86 -6.04 -0.39
N LEU A 9 -31.29 -7.14 0.22
CA LEU A 9 -30.79 -8.49 -0.12
C LEU A 9 -31.05 -8.85 -1.59
N ARG A 10 -32.24 -8.56 -2.11
CA ARG A 10 -32.57 -8.80 -3.53
C ARG A 10 -31.73 -7.94 -4.48
N ALA A 11 -31.38 -6.72 -4.07
CA ALA A 11 -30.53 -5.83 -4.86
C ALA A 11 -29.06 -6.30 -4.90
N MET A 12 -28.54 -6.92 -3.83
CA MET A 12 -27.13 -7.36 -3.77
C MET A 12 -26.80 -8.55 -4.69
N LEU A 13 -27.77 -9.42 -4.98
CA LEU A 13 -27.57 -10.62 -5.82
C LEU A 13 -27.01 -10.30 -7.22
N PRO A 14 -27.59 -9.39 -8.03
CA PRO A 14 -27.03 -9.04 -9.34
C PRO A 14 -25.68 -8.32 -9.25
N LEU A 15 -25.35 -7.68 -8.11
CA LEU A 15 -24.05 -7.01 -7.90
C LEU A 15 -22.91 -8.01 -7.66
N LEU A 16 -23.21 -9.27 -7.31
CA LEU A 16 -22.20 -10.28 -7.01
C LEU A 16 -21.28 -10.57 -8.20
N HIS A 17 -21.80 -10.60 -9.43
CA HIS A 17 -20.97 -10.82 -10.62
C HIS A 17 -19.97 -9.69 -10.84
N ILE A 18 -20.38 -8.45 -10.60
CA ILE A 18 -19.51 -7.28 -10.70
C ILE A 18 -18.46 -7.32 -9.58
N ALA A 19 -18.87 -7.68 -8.36
CA ALA A 19 -17.95 -7.82 -7.23
C ALA A 19 -16.88 -8.90 -7.48
N LEU A 20 -17.25 -10.04 -8.07
CA LEU A 20 -16.30 -11.08 -8.47
C LEU A 20 -15.32 -10.60 -9.52
N LEU A 21 -15.78 -9.83 -10.52
CA LEU A 21 -14.89 -9.22 -11.52
C LEU A 21 -13.89 -8.26 -10.86
N VAL A 22 -14.36 -7.40 -9.96
CA VAL A 22 -13.49 -6.46 -9.23
C VAL A 22 -12.46 -7.21 -8.37
N LEU A 23 -12.87 -8.27 -7.66
CA LEU A 23 -11.96 -9.10 -6.88
C LEU A 23 -10.88 -9.73 -7.77
N PHE A 24 -11.26 -10.26 -8.95
CA PHE A 24 -10.31 -10.84 -9.89
C PHE A 24 -9.31 -9.80 -10.44
N VAL A 25 -9.77 -8.58 -10.70
CA VAL A 25 -8.88 -7.48 -11.09
C VAL A 25 -7.91 -7.11 -9.96
N ILE A 26 -8.40 -7.06 -8.70
CA ILE A 26 -7.57 -6.81 -7.51
C ILE A 26 -6.48 -7.87 -7.39
N THR A 27 -6.80 -9.16 -7.56
CA THR A 27 -5.81 -10.23 -7.42
C THR A 27 -4.71 -10.14 -8.48
N ILE A 28 -5.05 -9.82 -9.73
CA ILE A 28 -4.05 -9.63 -10.80
C ILE A 28 -3.10 -8.49 -10.43
N TYR A 29 -3.61 -7.31 -10.08
CA TYR A 29 -2.76 -6.17 -9.73
C TYR A 29 -1.97 -6.39 -8.45
N ALA A 30 -2.51 -7.14 -7.49
CA ALA A 30 -1.80 -7.50 -6.27
C ALA A 30 -0.58 -8.40 -6.56
N ILE A 31 -0.72 -9.39 -7.44
CA ILE A 31 0.40 -10.26 -7.86
C ILE A 31 1.45 -9.43 -8.60
N ILE A 32 1.04 -8.59 -9.55
CA ILE A 32 1.96 -7.70 -10.28
C ILE A 32 2.71 -6.78 -9.31
N GLY A 33 1.99 -6.19 -8.35
CA GLY A 33 2.58 -5.31 -7.34
C GLY A 33 3.56 -6.04 -6.42
N LEU A 34 3.21 -7.26 -5.97
CA LEU A 34 4.07 -8.12 -5.16
C LEU A 34 5.40 -8.41 -5.88
N GLU A 35 5.36 -8.87 -7.13
CA GLU A 35 6.57 -9.20 -7.89
C GLU A 35 7.47 -7.98 -8.15
N LEU A 36 6.89 -6.79 -8.33
CA LEU A 36 7.64 -5.58 -8.65
C LEU A 36 8.16 -4.84 -7.42
N PHE A 37 7.40 -4.82 -6.32
CA PHE A 37 7.62 -3.93 -5.19
C PHE A 37 7.90 -4.65 -3.86
N CYS A 38 8.05 -5.97 -3.86
CA CYS A 38 8.43 -6.74 -2.66
C CYS A 38 9.75 -6.22 -2.05
N GLY A 39 9.70 -5.90 -0.76
CA GLY A 39 10.79 -5.39 0.06
C GLY A 39 11.19 -3.94 -0.22
N LYS A 40 10.57 -3.27 -1.20
CA LYS A 40 11.00 -1.92 -1.63
C LYS A 40 10.52 -0.80 -0.73
N MET A 41 9.43 -1.02 0.01
CA MET A 41 8.79 0.00 0.85
C MET A 41 9.35 0.07 2.28
N HIS A 42 10.46 -0.62 2.58
CA HIS A 42 11.12 -0.62 3.88
C HIS A 42 12.37 0.26 3.95
N MET A 43 12.83 0.78 2.82
CA MET A 43 14.02 1.62 2.77
C MET A 43 13.67 3.08 3.09
N THR A 44 14.29 3.69 4.09
CA THR A 44 14.12 5.13 4.40
C THR A 44 15.48 5.80 4.63
N CYS A 45 15.48 7.13 4.66
CA CYS A 45 16.68 7.90 4.92
C CYS A 45 16.98 7.93 6.42
N TYR A 46 18.22 7.64 6.79
CA TYR A 46 18.75 7.75 8.15
C TYR A 46 19.91 8.73 8.20
N TYR A 47 20.09 9.44 9.31
CA TYR A 47 21.24 10.35 9.47
C TYR A 47 22.55 9.58 9.60
N ASN A 48 23.58 10.01 8.85
CA ASN A 48 24.88 9.34 8.82
C ASN A 48 25.47 9.15 10.22
N GLY A 49 25.91 7.92 10.51
CA GLY A 49 26.48 7.55 11.81
C GLY A 49 25.47 7.33 12.94
N THR A 50 24.16 7.44 12.68
CA THR A 50 23.10 7.14 13.64
C THR A 50 22.02 6.24 13.04
N SER A 51 21.19 5.63 13.90
CA SER A 51 19.97 4.90 13.51
C SER A 51 18.71 5.79 13.62
N LEU A 52 18.88 7.11 13.59
CA LEU A 52 17.79 8.08 13.69
C LEU A 52 17.20 8.37 12.32
N MET A 53 15.87 8.24 12.21
CA MET A 53 15.08 8.59 11.04
C MET A 53 14.44 10.00 11.20
N PRO A 54 14.05 10.67 10.09
CA PRO A 54 13.29 11.93 10.12
C PRO A 54 11.97 11.81 10.89
N ARG A 55 11.34 12.96 11.19
CA ARG A 55 10.00 12.99 11.79
C ARG A 55 8.99 12.25 10.90
N LEU A 56 8.00 11.61 11.54
CA LEU A 56 7.00 10.74 10.90
C LEU A 56 6.34 11.36 9.65
N ASP A 57 6.12 12.68 9.68
CA ASP A 57 5.48 13.44 8.59
C ASP A 57 6.35 13.56 7.31
N GLU A 58 7.67 13.41 7.45
CA GLU A 58 8.65 13.53 6.37
C GLU A 58 9.19 12.17 5.89
N ILE A 59 8.90 11.09 6.63
CA ILE A 59 9.32 9.72 6.29
C ILE A 59 8.64 9.28 4.99
N ARG A 60 9.47 8.92 4.01
CA ARG A 60 9.04 8.32 2.74
C ARG A 60 10.08 7.29 2.31
N PRO A 61 9.70 6.32 1.45
CA PRO A 61 10.66 5.41 0.90
C PRO A 61 11.75 6.12 0.09
N CYS A 62 12.96 5.58 0.15
CA CYS A 62 14.08 5.98 -0.67
C CYS A 62 14.58 4.80 -1.50
N GLY A 63 15.32 5.07 -2.58
CA GLY A 63 15.90 4.00 -3.39
C GLY A 63 16.79 4.54 -4.49
N GLU A 64 17.64 3.68 -5.06
CA GLU A 64 18.61 4.07 -6.09
C GLU A 64 17.97 4.69 -7.34
N LYS A 65 16.84 4.12 -7.76
CA LYS A 65 16.02 4.61 -8.90
C LYS A 65 14.87 5.53 -8.45
N GLY A 66 14.78 5.81 -7.16
CA GLY A 66 13.69 6.58 -6.55
C GLY A 66 14.17 7.89 -5.92
N ARG A 67 13.53 8.30 -4.83
CA ARG A 67 13.93 9.48 -4.06
C ARG A 67 15.33 9.27 -3.47
N LYS A 68 16.24 10.20 -3.78
CA LYS A 68 17.55 10.29 -3.13
C LYS A 68 17.44 11.01 -1.79
N CYS A 69 18.19 10.53 -0.80
CA CYS A 69 18.31 11.19 0.49
C CYS A 69 19.12 12.49 0.35
N PRO A 70 18.81 13.53 1.15
CA PRO A 70 19.60 14.76 1.20
C PRO A 70 21.00 14.49 1.77
N GLU A 71 21.91 15.46 1.60
CA GLU A 71 23.28 15.36 2.10
C GLU A 71 23.32 15.09 3.62
N GLY A 72 24.19 14.18 4.03
CA GLY A 72 24.29 13.73 5.42
C GLY A 72 23.30 12.65 5.84
N GLN A 73 22.47 12.14 4.91
CA GLN A 73 21.61 10.97 5.12
C GLN A 73 21.92 9.84 4.14
N GLU A 74 21.77 8.61 4.59
CA GLU A 74 21.92 7.39 3.80
C GLU A 74 20.61 6.60 3.76
N CYS A 75 20.30 6.09 2.56
CA CYS A 75 19.13 5.24 2.35
C CYS A 75 19.42 3.83 2.84
N LYS A 76 18.73 3.38 3.90
CA LYS A 76 18.96 2.07 4.52
C LYS A 76 17.66 1.43 4.96
N ASP A 77 17.69 0.10 5.07
CA ASP A 77 16.63 -0.72 5.66
C ASP A 77 17.13 -1.23 7.02
N ILE A 78 16.93 -0.45 8.09
CA ILE A 78 17.44 -0.75 9.44
C ILE A 78 16.32 -1.18 10.41
N GLY A 79 15.05 -0.91 10.06
CA GLY A 79 13.93 -1.16 10.96
C GLY A 79 12.75 -0.23 10.74
N TRP A 80 12.60 0.33 9.53
CA TRP A 80 11.36 1.01 9.20
C TRP A 80 10.34 -0.03 8.73
N GLU A 81 9.28 -0.21 9.51
CA GLU A 81 8.17 -1.13 9.19
C GLU A 81 7.46 -0.76 7.88
N GLY A 82 7.71 0.45 7.37
CA GLY A 82 7.13 0.94 6.13
C GLY A 82 5.94 1.88 6.36
N PRO A 83 5.27 2.27 5.27
CA PRO A 83 4.10 3.14 5.31
C PRO A 83 2.99 2.63 6.23
N TRP A 84 2.38 3.53 7.02
CA TRP A 84 1.25 3.20 7.91
C TRP A 84 1.53 2.01 8.84
N PHE A 85 2.68 2.01 9.52
CA PHE A 85 3.10 0.91 10.42
C PHE A 85 3.16 -0.45 9.70
N GLY A 86 3.58 -0.45 8.43
CA GLY A 86 3.73 -1.68 7.64
C GLY A 86 2.43 -2.31 7.15
N ILE A 87 1.32 -1.57 7.13
CA ILE A 87 0.07 -2.06 6.52
C ILE A 87 0.09 -1.88 5.00
N ILE A 88 0.65 -0.76 4.53
CA ILE A 88 0.66 -0.40 3.11
C ILE A 88 2.00 -0.80 2.51
N ASN A 89 2.07 -2.05 2.05
CA ASN A 89 3.21 -2.62 1.36
C ASN A 89 2.78 -3.71 0.36
N PHE A 90 3.77 -4.23 -0.35
CA PHE A 90 3.63 -5.30 -1.32
C PHE A 90 4.51 -6.50 -0.95
N ASP A 91 4.68 -6.81 0.33
CA ASP A 91 5.55 -7.90 0.77
C ASP A 91 4.79 -9.22 0.92
N ASN A 92 3.48 -9.14 1.12
CA ASN A 92 2.59 -10.28 1.28
C ASN A 92 1.39 -10.14 0.36
N PHE A 93 0.89 -11.26 -0.15
CA PHE A 93 -0.28 -11.27 -1.04
C PHE A 93 -1.50 -10.58 -0.42
N GLY A 94 -1.77 -10.81 0.87
CA GLY A 94 -2.89 -10.17 1.57
C GLY A 94 -2.76 -8.64 1.70
N LEU A 95 -1.57 -8.14 2.03
CA LEU A 95 -1.29 -6.72 2.17
C LEU A 95 -1.26 -6.01 0.80
N ALA A 96 -0.74 -6.70 -0.23
CA ALA A 96 -0.81 -6.24 -1.61
C ALA A 96 -2.27 -6.07 -2.08
N MET A 97 -3.15 -7.05 -1.78
CA MET A 97 -4.58 -6.92 -2.09
C MET A 97 -5.24 -5.74 -1.35
N LEU A 98 -4.92 -5.54 -0.06
CA LEU A 98 -5.44 -4.41 0.72
C LEU A 98 -4.99 -3.06 0.16
N THR A 99 -3.71 -2.96 -0.21
CA THR A 99 -3.13 -1.75 -0.82
C THR A 99 -3.77 -1.45 -2.18
N VAL A 100 -3.97 -2.47 -3.03
CA VAL A 100 -4.67 -2.31 -4.32
C VAL A 100 -6.14 -1.96 -4.12
N PHE A 101 -6.81 -2.54 -3.13
CA PHE A 101 -8.18 -2.19 -2.78
C PHE A 101 -8.29 -0.72 -2.38
N GLN A 102 -7.37 -0.21 -1.54
CA GLN A 102 -7.31 1.20 -1.19
C GLN A 102 -7.10 2.11 -2.42
N CYS A 103 -6.26 1.69 -3.36
CA CYS A 103 -6.09 2.42 -4.62
C CYS A 103 -7.38 2.50 -5.45
N ILE A 104 -8.13 1.40 -5.54
CA ILE A 104 -9.37 1.33 -6.34
C ILE A 104 -10.51 2.14 -5.73
N THR A 105 -10.57 2.26 -4.41
CA THR A 105 -11.55 3.12 -3.73
C THR A 105 -11.23 4.61 -3.86
N MET A 106 -10.13 4.97 -4.53
CA MET A 106 -9.66 6.34 -4.76
C MET A 106 -9.32 7.11 -3.47
N GLU A 107 -9.07 6.39 -2.38
CA GLU A 107 -8.69 6.95 -1.09
C GLU A 107 -7.18 6.72 -0.89
N GLY A 108 -6.41 7.77 -0.60
CA GLY A 108 -4.97 7.63 -0.31
C GLY A 108 -4.07 7.12 -1.45
N TRP A 109 -4.61 6.83 -2.65
CA TRP A 109 -3.86 6.24 -3.77
C TRP A 109 -2.65 7.07 -4.22
N THR A 110 -2.75 8.40 -4.20
CA THR A 110 -1.63 9.29 -4.53
C THR A 110 -0.49 9.15 -3.52
N SER A 111 -0.82 8.92 -2.26
CA SER A 111 0.17 8.70 -1.21
C SER A 111 0.93 7.40 -1.41
N ILE A 112 0.28 6.38 -1.99
CA ILE A 112 0.89 5.10 -2.35
C ILE A 112 1.79 5.30 -3.58
N LEU A 113 1.32 6.02 -4.60
CA LEU A 113 2.09 6.28 -5.82
C LEU A 113 3.40 7.05 -5.58
N TYR A 114 3.38 8.04 -4.69
CA TYR A 114 4.55 8.88 -4.39
C TYR A 114 5.46 8.32 -3.30
N ARG A 115 5.22 7.08 -2.87
CA ARG A 115 6.05 6.35 -1.91
C ARG A 115 6.81 5.27 -2.66
#